data_AF-A0A453MLC1-F1
#
_entry.id   AF-A0A453MLC1-F1
#
_cell.length_a   1.000
_cell.length_b   1.000
_cell.length_c   1.000
_cell.angle_alpha   90.00
_cell.angle_beta   90.00
_cell.angle_gamma   90.00
#
_symmetry.space_group_name_H-M   'P 1'
#
loop_
_entity.id
_entity.type
_entity.pdbx_description
1 polymer ?
#
loop_
_entity_poly.entity_id
_entity_poly.type
_entity_poly.pdbx_seq_one_letter_code
_entity_poly.pdbx_strand_id
1 'polypeptide(L)'
;IFEYTDDLSRALQKKDQDIVNAMEIVDLTKLHLQCLREDEGWNDFLQNVTSFCVKHKIKVVDTEAPYYPARRPRRGFFNGAKNYQLFKVEMFVGVIDRQLQELNARFFKSIQST
;
A
#
# COMPACT_ATOMS: atom_id res chain seq x y z
N ILE A 1 -31.79 5.18 -37.30
CA ILE A 1 -31.17 3.84 -37.11
C ILE A 1 -29.66 3.97 -37.10
N PHE A 2 -29.04 4.57 -38.12
CA PHE A 2 -27.58 4.79 -38.17
C PHE A 2 -27.01 5.67 -37.04
N GLU A 3 -27.72 6.71 -36.62
CA GLU A 3 -27.30 7.55 -35.49
C GLU A 3 -27.27 6.77 -34.17
N TYR A 4 -28.34 6.02 -33.87
CA TYR A 4 -28.40 5.16 -32.68
C TYR A 4 -27.30 4.09 -32.64
N THR A 5 -26.90 3.55 -33.79
CA THR A 5 -25.80 2.58 -33.86
C THR A 5 -24.42 3.23 -33.67
N ASP A 6 -24.22 4.47 -34.10
CA ASP A 6 -22.96 5.21 -33.87
C ASP A 6 -22.79 5.56 -32.39
N ASP A 7 -23.84 6.08 -31.76
CA ASP A 7 -23.84 6.42 -30.33
C ASP A 7 -23.54 5.19 -29.47
N LEU A 8 -24.16 4.04 -29.79
CA LEU A 8 -23.90 2.78 -29.12
C LEU A 8 -22.44 2.33 -29.30
N SER A 9 -21.90 2.43 -30.52
CA SER A 9 -20.51 2.04 -30.80
C SER A 9 -19.52 2.90 -30.00
N ARG A 10 -19.73 4.22 -29.98
CA ARG A 10 -18.89 5.16 -29.22
C ARG A 10 -18.95 4.91 -27.72
N ALA A 11 -20.14 4.63 -27.19
CA ALA A 11 -20.32 4.31 -25.77
C ALA A 11 -19.58 3.03 -25.37
N LEU A 12 -19.63 1.99 -26.21
CA LEU A 12 -18.89 0.75 -25.99
C LEU A 12 -17.38 0.96 -26.03
N GLN A 13 -16.86 1.65 -27.05
CA GLN A 13 -15.42 1.96 -27.15
C GLN A 13 -14.91 2.77 -25.96
N LYS A 14 -15.68 3.76 -25.51
CA LYS A 14 -15.32 4.55 -24.32
C LYS A 14 -15.22 3.66 -23.09
N LYS A 15 -16.18 2.75 -22.88
CA LYS A 15 -16.15 1.82 -21.76
C LYS A 15 -14.93 0.90 -21.80
N ASP A 16 -14.56 0.41 -22.98
CA ASP A 16 -13.37 -0.41 -23.15
C ASP A 16 -12.09 0.38 -22.83
N GLN A 17 -11.99 1.63 -23.28
CA GLN A 17 -10.88 2.52 -22.94
C GLN A 17 -10.81 2.81 -21.43
N ASP A 18 -11.95 3.07 -20.79
CA ASP A 18 -12.02 3.32 -19.35
C ASP A 18 -11.55 2.07 -18.56
N ILE A 19 -11.85 0.86 -19.05
CA ILE A 19 -11.35 -0.40 -18.47
C ILE A 19 -9.83 -0.51 -18.60
N VAL A 20 -9.28 -0.23 -19.80
CA VAL A 20 -7.82 -0.27 -20.02
C VAL A 20 -7.09 0.73 -19.13
N ASN A 21 -7.59 1.96 -19.05
CA ASN A 21 -7.03 3.00 -18.19
C ASN A 21 -7.05 2.59 -16.71
N ALA A 22 -8.15 1.97 -16.25
CA ALA A 22 -8.24 1.49 -14.87
C ALA A 22 -7.23 0.37 -14.59
N MET A 23 -7.00 -0.55 -15.53
CA MET A 23 -6.00 -1.61 -15.39
C MET A 23 -4.57 -1.05 -15.34
N GLU A 24 -4.26 -0.02 -16.15
CA GLU A 24 -2.98 0.68 -16.09
C GLU A 24 -2.74 1.32 -14.71
N ILE A 25 -3.77 1.97 -14.14
CA ILE A 25 -3.70 2.53 -12.78
C ILE A 25 -3.44 1.43 -11.74
N VAL A 26 -4.06 0.26 -11.88
CA VAL A 26 -3.83 -0.88 -10.99
C VAL A 26 -2.37 -1.33 -11.05
N ASP A 27 -1.78 -1.43 -12.24
CA ASP A 27 -0.39 -1.86 -12.41
C ASP A 27 0.60 -0.81 -11.88
N LEU A 28 0.37 0.49 -12.15
CA LEU A 28 1.16 1.57 -11.57
C LEU A 28 1.07 1.58 -10.04
N THR A 29 -0.10 1.32 -9.48
CA THR A 29 -0.30 1.24 -8.02
C THR A 29 0.49 0.08 -7.43
N LYS A 30 0.51 -1.09 -8.09
CA LYS A 30 1.31 -2.25 -7.65
C LYS A 30 2.80 -1.92 -7.67
N LEU A 31 3.28 -1.28 -8.74
CA LEU A 31 4.69 -0.86 -8.84
C LEU A 31 5.04 0.11 -7.70
N HIS A 32 4.21 1.11 -7.44
CA HIS A 32 4.44 2.05 -6.36
C HIS A 32 4.48 1.37 -4.98
N LEU A 33 3.56 0.44 -4.72
CA LEU A 33 3.56 -0.35 -3.50
C LEU A 33 4.84 -1.20 -3.36
N GLN A 34 5.36 -1.75 -4.46
CA GLN A 34 6.63 -2.47 -4.46
C GLN A 34 7.81 -1.55 -4.13
N CYS A 35 7.90 -0.37 -4.73
CA CYS A 35 8.94 0.62 -4.39
C CYS A 35 8.85 1.05 -2.92
N LEU A 36 7.64 1.29 -2.40
CA LEU A 36 7.45 1.63 -0.98
C LEU A 36 7.94 0.52 -0.05
N ARG A 37 7.85 -0.75 -0.49
CA ARG A 37 8.29 -1.91 0.28
C ARG A 37 9.80 -1.95 0.50
N GLU A 38 10.56 -1.33 -0.39
CA GLU A 38 12.02 -1.30 -0.34
C GLU A 38 12.53 -0.43 0.81
N ASP A 39 13.81 -0.58 1.15
CA ASP A 39 14.41 0.14 2.28
C ASP A 39 14.35 1.66 2.10
N GLU A 40 14.52 2.16 0.87
CA GLU A 40 14.39 3.58 0.54
C GLU A 40 12.97 4.09 0.82
N GLY A 41 11.95 3.37 0.34
CA GLY A 41 10.55 3.69 0.57
C GLY A 41 10.17 3.71 2.06
N TRP A 42 10.70 2.77 2.84
CA TRP A 42 10.56 2.78 4.29
C TRP A 42 11.22 3.99 4.96
N ASN A 43 12.45 4.33 4.56
CA ASN A 43 13.19 5.44 5.14
C ASN A 43 12.50 6.78 4.88
N ASP A 44 12.03 7.01 3.66
CA ASP A 44 11.27 8.20 3.28
C ASP A 44 9.96 8.30 4.07
N PHE A 45 9.23 7.18 4.18
CA PHE A 45 8.01 7.11 4.98
C PHE A 45 8.28 7.46 6.45
N LEU A 46 9.31 6.85 7.04
CA LEU A 46 9.69 7.08 8.43
C LEU A 46 10.09 8.54 8.67
N GLN A 47 10.85 9.14 7.75
CA GLN A 47 11.23 10.56 7.82
C GLN A 47 10.01 11.48 7.75
N ASN A 48 9.07 11.19 6.86
CA ASN A 48 7.82 11.97 6.72
C ASN A 48 6.97 11.89 7.99
N VAL A 49 6.76 10.69 8.53
CA VAL A 49 6.01 10.49 9.79
C VAL A 49 6.71 11.15 10.96
N THR A 50 8.03 11.04 11.05
CA THR A 50 8.82 11.69 12.11
C THR A 50 8.69 13.20 12.04
N SER A 51 8.81 13.78 10.84
CA SER A 51 8.67 15.21 10.61
C SER A 51 7.28 15.72 10.97
N PHE A 52 6.23 14.96 10.60
CA PHE A 52 4.86 15.23 11.02
C PHE A 52 4.71 15.22 12.54
N CYS A 53 5.22 14.19 13.22
CA CYS A 53 5.16 14.09 14.67
C CYS A 53 5.84 15.28 15.35
N VAL A 54 7.05 15.65 14.91
CA VAL A 54 7.78 16.81 15.42
C VAL A 54 6.98 18.10 15.22
N LYS A 55 6.46 18.34 14.00
CA LYS A 55 5.65 19.52 13.68
C LYS A 55 4.42 19.66 14.58
N HIS A 56 3.80 18.54 14.93
CA HIS A 56 2.58 18.51 15.75
C HIS A 56 2.85 18.22 17.23
N LYS A 57 4.11 18.26 17.69
CA LYS A 57 4.53 17.97 19.08
C LYS A 57 4.05 16.60 19.59
N ILE A 58 3.90 15.64 18.68
CA ILE A 58 3.63 14.25 18.99
C ILE A 58 4.96 13.59 19.36
N LYS A 59 5.00 12.89 20.50
CA LYS A 59 6.20 12.19 20.95
C LYS A 59 6.58 11.09 19.96
N VAL A 60 7.77 11.21 19.37
CA VAL A 60 8.36 10.16 18.52
C VAL A 60 8.83 9.01 19.40
N VAL A 61 8.52 7.78 18.98
CA VAL A 61 8.93 6.56 19.68
C VAL A 61 10.38 6.24 19.34
N ASP A 62 11.16 5.84 20.34
CA ASP A 62 12.52 5.34 20.15
C ASP A 62 12.49 3.99 19.42
N THR A 63 13.10 3.94 18.24
CA THR A 63 13.12 2.76 17.36
C THR A 63 13.94 1.61 17.95
N GLU A 64 14.94 1.91 18.77
CA GLU A 64 15.82 0.91 19.40
C GLU A 64 15.27 0.38 20.72
N ALA A 65 14.30 1.09 21.30
CA ALA A 65 13.66 0.66 22.52
C ALA A 65 12.85 -0.63 22.33
N PRO A 66 12.74 -1.45 23.40
CA PRO A 66 11.77 -2.54 23.48
C PRO A 66 10.36 -2.10 23.06
N TYR A 67 9.72 -2.93 22.24
CA TYR A 67 8.30 -2.75 21.94
C TYR A 67 7.42 -3.13 23.13
N TYR A 68 6.46 -2.28 23.45
CA TYR A 68 5.43 -2.54 24.45
C TYR A 68 4.04 -2.22 23.87
N PRO A 69 3.12 -3.21 23.82
CA PRO A 69 1.76 -2.96 23.35
C PRO A 69 1.04 -1.97 24.27
N ALA A 70 0.39 -0.97 23.71
CA ALA A 70 -0.35 0.03 24.49
C ALA A 70 -1.46 -0.57 25.36
N ARG A 71 -2.01 -1.73 24.97
CA ARG A 71 -3.15 -2.39 25.62
C ARG A 71 -2.78 -3.56 26.53
N ARG A 72 -1.48 -3.86 26.74
CA ARG A 72 -1.06 -5.00 27.56
C ARG A 72 -0.18 -4.56 28.74
N PRO A 73 -0.27 -5.25 29.89
CA PRO A 73 0.66 -5.02 30.99
C PRO A 73 2.10 -5.19 30.51
N ARG A 74 2.99 -4.27 30.90
CA ARG A 74 4.41 -4.35 30.55
C ARG A 74 5.12 -5.53 31.20
N ARG A 75 4.60 -6.01 32.34
CA ARG A 75 5.18 -7.14 33.08
C ARG A 75 4.95 -8.43 32.29
N GLY A 76 6.04 -9.06 31.85
CA GLY A 76 6.04 -10.40 31.23
C GLY A 76 5.88 -10.43 29.70
N PHE A 77 5.77 -9.29 29.01
CA PHE A 77 5.59 -9.26 27.54
C PHE A 77 6.89 -9.04 26.75
N PHE A 78 8.02 -8.74 27.40
CA PHE A 78 9.25 -8.49 26.65
C PHE A 78 9.71 -9.76 25.93
N ASN A 79 9.49 -9.79 24.61
CA ASN A 79 9.82 -10.89 23.71
C ASN A 79 11.12 -10.63 22.94
N GLY A 80 11.88 -9.58 23.29
CA GLY A 80 13.09 -9.17 22.58
C GLY A 80 12.85 -8.32 21.32
N ALA A 81 11.60 -8.07 20.92
CA ALA A 81 11.32 -7.26 19.73
C ALA A 81 11.54 -5.77 19.99
N LYS A 82 12.22 -5.11 19.05
CA LYS A 82 12.40 -3.66 19.02
C LYS A 82 11.22 -2.99 18.31
N ASN A 83 10.96 -1.73 18.65
CA ASN A 83 9.95 -0.91 17.96
C ASN A 83 10.18 -0.89 16.44
N TYR A 84 11.43 -0.79 15.99
CA TYR A 84 11.77 -0.80 14.57
C TYR A 84 11.26 -2.05 13.85
N GLN A 85 11.54 -3.24 14.39
CA GLN A 85 11.18 -4.51 13.75
C GLN A 85 9.67 -4.63 13.58
N LEU A 86 8.91 -4.28 14.62
CA LEU A 86 7.46 -4.36 14.55
C LEU A 86 6.87 -3.36 13.55
N PHE A 87 7.31 -2.09 13.59
CA PHE A 87 6.77 -1.06 12.72
C PHE A 87 7.13 -1.29 11.26
N LYS A 88 8.38 -1.66 10.96
CA LYS A 88 8.81 -1.92 9.59
C LYS A 88 8.22 -3.22 9.06
N VAL A 89 8.48 -4.34 9.75
CA VAL A 89 8.22 -5.67 9.20
C VAL A 89 6.75 -6.04 9.35
N GLU A 90 6.22 -5.99 10.58
CA GLU A 90 4.85 -6.48 10.82
C GLU A 90 3.78 -5.50 10.35
N MET A 91 4.02 -4.20 10.51
CA MET A 91 3.03 -3.18 10.17
C MET A 91 3.21 -2.68 8.73
N PHE A 92 4.33 -2.06 8.40
CA PHE A 92 4.50 -1.39 7.11
C PHE A 92 4.58 -2.38 5.94
N VAL A 93 5.57 -3.28 5.95
CA VAL A 93 5.71 -4.33 4.93
C VAL A 93 4.50 -5.24 4.93
N GLY A 94 4.01 -5.65 6.10
CA GLY A 94 2.82 -6.50 6.21
C GLY A 94 1.55 -5.88 5.60
N VAL A 95 1.35 -4.56 5.73
CA VAL A 95 0.22 -3.86 5.07
C VAL A 95 0.43 -3.80 3.55
N ILE A 96 1.63 -3.45 3.09
CA ILE A 96 1.95 -3.39 1.65
C ILE A 96 1.74 -4.76 1.00
N ASP A 97 2.25 -5.82 1.59
CA ASP A 97 2.12 -7.19 1.09
C ASP A 97 0.65 -7.62 0.98
N ARG A 98 -0.19 -7.24 1.96
CA ARG A 98 -1.64 -7.50 1.90
C ARG A 98 -2.33 -6.72 0.79
N GLN A 99 -1.96 -5.46 0.58
CA GLN A 99 -2.53 -4.66 -0.52
C GLN A 99 -2.14 -5.24 -1.88
N LEU A 100 -0.86 -5.62 -2.05
CA LEU A 100 -0.38 -6.29 -3.26
C LEU A 100 -1.09 -7.63 -3.49
N GLN A 101 -1.26 -8.42 -2.43
CA GLN A 101 -1.99 -9.69 -2.50
C GLN A 101 -3.44 -9.49 -2.94
N GLU A 102 -4.13 -8.50 -2.38
CA GLU A 102 -5.53 -8.22 -2.71
C GLU A 102 -5.67 -7.73 -4.16
N LEU A 103 -4.80 -6.81 -4.59
CA LEU A 103 -4.76 -6.32 -5.97
C LEU A 103 -4.47 -7.46 -6.95
N ASN A 104 -3.56 -8.36 -6.61
CA ASN A 104 -3.31 -9.54 -7.42
C ASN A 104 -4.51 -10.50 -7.39
N ALA A 105 -5.10 -10.81 -6.25
CA ALA A 105 -6.26 -11.70 -6.20
C ALA A 105 -7.46 -11.19 -7.03
N ARG A 106 -7.70 -9.87 -7.03
CA ARG A 106 -8.83 -9.26 -7.74
C ARG A 106 -8.58 -9.02 -9.24
N PHE A 107 -7.35 -8.68 -9.61
CA PHE A 107 -7.02 -8.23 -10.97
C PHE A 107 -6.03 -9.15 -11.70
N PHE A 108 -5.56 -10.25 -11.10
CA PHE A 108 -4.73 -11.25 -11.77
C PHE A 108 -5.60 -12.26 -12.54
N LYS A 109 -6.05 -11.81 -13.71
CA LYS A 109 -6.48 -12.63 -14.86
C LYS A 109 -6.84 -11.70 -16.03
N SER A 110 -5.85 -11.20 -16.77
CA SER A 110 -6.09 -10.69 -18.14
C SER A 110 -4.84 -10.43 -19.00
N ILE A 111 -3.68 -11.07 -18.73
CA ILE A 111 -2.58 -11.10 -19.71
C ILE A 111 -2.04 -12.52 -19.87
N GLN A 112 -2.90 -13.41 -20.36
CA GLN A 112 -2.52 -14.54 -21.22
C GLN A 112 -3.63 -14.71 -22.27
N SER A 113 -3.75 -13.73 -23.14
CA SER A 113 -4.35 -13.89 -24.46
C SER A 113 -3.78 -12.80 -25.35
N THR A 114 -2.64 -13.09 -25.96
CA THR A 114 -2.39 -13.02 -27.41
C THR A 114 -1.10 -13.78 -27.67
#